data_AF-A0A1F6EH08-F1
#
_entry.id   AF-A0A1F6EH08-F1
#
_cell.length_a   1.000
_cell.length_b   1.000
_cell.length_c   1.000
_cell.angle_alpha   90.00
_cell.angle_beta   90.00
_cell.angle_gamma   90.00
#
_symmetry.space_group_name_H-M   'P 1'
#
loop_
_entity.id
_entity.type
_entity.pdbx_description
1 polymer ?
#
loop_
_entity_poly.entity_id
_entity_poly.type
_entity_poly.pdbx_seq_one_letter_code
_entity_poly.pdbx_strand_id
1 'polypeptide(L)'
;MANDTTMVHVRVSKKVSKEAQKVARSLGVPLSLVAEQAFKRFAAERQLIVEESFTPTPYLEKILREAEKNKNNPKYWSGPFNGKDFIQHLRDLSQSAQ
;
A
#
# COMPACT_ATOMS: atom_id res chain seq x y z
N MET A 1 29.80 -9.37 -26.57
CA MET A 1 29.00 -9.20 -25.33
C MET A 1 27.60 -9.67 -25.66
N ALA A 2 27.09 -10.69 -24.95
CA ALA A 2 25.76 -11.21 -25.21
C ALA A 2 24.72 -10.15 -24.80
N ASN A 3 23.71 -9.96 -25.64
CA ASN A 3 22.63 -9.02 -25.36
C ASN A 3 21.59 -9.74 -24.49
N ASP A 4 21.65 -9.55 -23.17
CA ASP A 4 20.76 -10.23 -22.20
C ASP A 4 19.32 -9.69 -22.22
N THR A 5 19.00 -8.80 -23.16
CA THR A 5 17.65 -8.26 -23.36
C THR A 5 16.83 -9.17 -24.26
N THR A 6 15.65 -9.55 -23.79
CA THR A 6 14.65 -10.30 -24.57
C THR A 6 13.42 -9.43 -24.86
N MET A 7 12.87 -9.52 -26.06
CA MET A 7 11.63 -8.83 -26.43
C MET A 7 10.40 -9.65 -26.00
N VAL A 8 9.48 -9.02 -25.26
CA VAL A 8 8.24 -9.65 -24.82
C VAL A 8 7.06 -8.99 -25.54
N HIS A 9 6.25 -9.79 -26.25
CA HIS A 9 5.05 -9.30 -26.94
C HIS A 9 3.79 -9.75 -26.20
N VAL A 10 3.02 -8.79 -25.67
CA VAL A 10 1.78 -9.05 -24.91
C VAL A 10 0.60 -8.39 -25.59
N ARG A 11 -0.50 -9.14 -25.77
CA ARG A 11 -1.77 -8.60 -26.24
C ARG A 11 -2.63 -8.21 -25.04
N VAL A 12 -3.04 -6.95 -24.99
CA VAL A 12 -3.95 -6.40 -23.97
C VAL A 12 -5.04 -5.59 -24.63
N SER A 13 -6.18 -5.40 -23.96
CA SER A 13 -7.24 -4.56 -24.49
C SER A 13 -6.79 -3.10 -24.64
N LYS A 14 -7.32 -2.41 -25.66
CA LYS A 14 -6.99 -1.00 -25.93
C LYS A 14 -7.28 -0.08 -24.73
N LYS A 15 -8.35 -0.38 -23.98
CA LYS A 15 -8.73 0.38 -22.77
C LYS A 15 -7.66 0.24 -21.68
N VAL A 16 -7.27 -0.99 -21.36
CA VAL A 16 -6.27 -1.28 -20.31
C VAL A 16 -4.92 -0.66 -20.67
N SER A 17 -4.48 -0.79 -21.93
CA SER A 17 -3.22 -0.21 -22.39
C SER A 17 -3.19 1.32 -22.23
N LYS A 18 -4.27 2.01 -22.62
CA LYS A 18 -4.37 3.46 -22.50
C LYS A 18 -4.35 3.94 -21.05
N GLU A 19 -5.11 3.29 -20.17
CA GLU A 19 -5.12 3.64 -18.76
C GLU A 19 -3.76 3.42 -18.11
N ALA A 20 -3.12 2.27 -18.35
CA ALA A 20 -1.79 1.98 -17.84
C ALA A 20 -0.75 3.03 -18.31
N GLN A 21 -0.81 3.44 -19.57
CA GLN A 21 0.05 4.51 -20.10
C GLN A 21 -0.21 5.85 -19.41
N LYS A 22 -1.47 6.21 -19.17
CA LYS A 22 -1.85 7.46 -18.50
C LYS A 22 -1.31 7.49 -17.06
N VAL A 23 -1.48 6.40 -16.32
CA VAL A 23 -0.97 6.27 -14.94
C VAL A 23 0.56 6.35 -14.92
N ALA A 24 1.26 5.60 -15.77
CA ALA A 24 2.72 5.65 -15.84
C ALA A 24 3.23 7.07 -16.14
N ARG A 25 2.61 7.77 -17.10
CA ARG A 25 2.94 9.17 -17.41
C ARG A 25 2.69 10.13 -16.25
N SER A 26 1.58 9.97 -15.51
CA SER A 26 1.32 10.80 -14.33
C SER A 26 2.35 10.60 -13.22
N LEU A 27 2.99 9.42 -13.17
CA LEU A 27 4.07 9.10 -12.24
C LEU A 27 5.46 9.45 -12.79
N GLY A 28 5.55 10.02 -14.00
CA GLY A 28 6.82 10.41 -14.62
C GLY A 28 7.68 9.24 -15.12
N VAL A 29 7.10 8.06 -15.31
CA VAL A 29 7.84 6.84 -15.70
C VAL A 29 7.32 6.25 -17.03
N PRO A 30 8.19 5.62 -17.84
CA PRO A 30 7.75 4.91 -19.04
C PRO A 30 7.03 3.61 -18.68
N LEU A 31 6.04 3.21 -19.49
CA LEU A 31 5.28 1.97 -19.27
C LEU A 31 6.18 0.71 -19.30
N SER A 32 7.25 0.72 -20.10
CA SER A 32 8.21 -0.38 -20.16
C SER A 32 8.89 -0.65 -18.82
N LEU A 33 9.23 0.41 -18.06
CA LEU A 33 9.82 0.27 -16.72
C LEU A 33 8.84 -0.38 -15.74
N VAL A 34 7.55 -0.01 -15.84
CA VAL A 34 6.49 -0.63 -15.03
C VAL A 34 6.36 -2.11 -15.34
N ALA A 35 6.37 -2.49 -16.62
CA ALA A 35 6.32 -3.89 -17.05
C ALA A 35 7.56 -4.67 -16.59
N GLU A 36 8.76 -4.09 -16.74
CA GLU A 36 10.01 -4.69 -16.29
C GLU A 36 10.00 -4.94 -14.77
N GLN A 37 9.54 -3.97 -13.97
CA GLN A 37 9.42 -4.14 -12.53
C GLN A 37 8.38 -5.19 -12.14
N ALA A 38 7.26 -5.27 -12.86
CA ALA A 38 6.29 -6.35 -12.65
C ALA A 38 6.90 -7.73 -12.89
N PHE A 39 7.72 -7.88 -13.94
CA PHE A 39 8.44 -9.14 -14.20
C PHE A 39 9.47 -9.46 -13.13
N LYS A 40 10.28 -8.46 -12.71
CA LYS A 40 11.27 -8.63 -11.62
C LYS A 40 10.60 -9.05 -10.33
N ARG A 41 9.51 -8.39 -9.97
CA ARG A 41 8.74 -8.69 -8.76
C ARG A 41 8.14 -10.09 -8.83
N PHE A 42 7.52 -10.45 -9.95
CA PHE A 42 6.98 -11.79 -10.17
C PHE A 42 8.06 -12.89 -10.05
N ALA A 43 9.25 -12.67 -10.64
CA ALA A 43 10.36 -13.63 -10.56
C ALA A 43 10.92 -13.76 -9.13
N ALA A 44 10.98 -12.66 -8.37
CA ALA A 44 11.49 -12.64 -7.00
C ALA A 44 10.49 -13.23 -6.00
N GLU A 45 9.24 -12.80 -6.04
CA GLU A 45 8.20 -13.17 -5.07
C GLU A 45 7.54 -14.51 -5.41
N ARG A 46 7.59 -14.96 -6.67
CA ARG A 46 6.92 -16.16 -7.19
C ARG A 46 5.41 -16.18 -6.90
N GLN A 47 4.81 -14.99 -6.75
CA GLN A 47 3.41 -14.80 -6.44
C GLN A 47 2.81 -13.75 -7.37
N LEU A 48 1.55 -13.97 -7.78
CA LEU A 48 0.75 -12.98 -8.48
C LEU A 48 -0.25 -12.39 -7.48
N ILE A 49 -0.01 -11.15 -7.07
CA ILE A 49 -0.91 -10.43 -6.17
C ILE A 49 -2.03 -9.80 -7.02
N VAL A 50 -3.25 -10.29 -6.86
CA VAL A 50 -4.47 -9.68 -7.42
C VAL A 50 -5.19 -9.01 -6.26
N GLU A 51 -4.99 -7.70 -6.12
CA GLU A 51 -5.70 -6.90 -5.12
C GLU A 51 -6.91 -6.24 -5.77
N GLU A 52 -8.09 -6.50 -5.20
CA GLU A 52 -9.24 -5.62 -5.39
C GLU A 52 -9.00 -4.36 -4.56
N SER A 53 -9.24 -3.19 -5.16
CA SER A 53 -9.14 -1.88 -4.51
C SER A 53 -9.57 -1.94 -3.05
N PHE A 54 -8.66 -1.64 -2.10
CA PHE A 54 -8.97 -1.60 -0.67
C PHE A 54 -10.00 -0.50 -0.37
N THR A 55 -11.28 -0.83 -0.47
CA THR A 55 -12.35 -0.05 0.13
C THR A 55 -12.40 -0.40 1.61
N PRO A 56 -12.34 0.58 2.52
CA PRO A 56 -12.48 0.30 3.94
C PRO A 56 -13.78 -0.46 4.19
N THR A 57 -13.73 -1.52 4.99
CA THR A 57 -14.96 -2.21 5.41
C THR A 57 -15.82 -1.24 6.21
N PRO A 58 -17.17 -1.43 6.27
CA PRO A 58 -18.03 -0.57 7.10
C PRO A 58 -17.56 -0.48 8.56
N TYR A 59 -16.92 -1.54 9.06
CA TYR A 59 -16.28 -1.56 10.38
C TYR A 59 -15.08 -0.59 10.46
N LEU A 60 -14.16 -0.68 9.49
CA LEU A 60 -13.00 0.21 9.44
C LEU A 60 -13.42 1.67 9.22
N GLU A 61 -14.40 1.94 8.37
CA GLU A 61 -14.95 3.29 8.18
C GLU A 61 -15.46 3.88 9.49
N LYS A 62 -16.19 3.10 10.28
CA LYS A 62 -16.72 3.56 11.56
C LYS A 62 -15.59 3.95 12.52
N ILE A 63 -14.57 3.10 12.64
CA ILE A 63 -13.39 3.38 13.49
C ILE A 63 -12.69 4.64 13.04
N LEU A 64 -12.46 4.79 11.73
CA LEU A 64 -11.80 5.97 11.18
C LEU A 64 -12.59 7.24 11.48
N ARG A 65 -13.92 7.23 11.30
CA ARG A 65 -14.79 8.39 11.60
C ARG A 65 -14.77 8.74 13.09
N GLU A 66 -14.74 7.75 13.97
CA GLU A 66 -14.66 7.99 15.43
C GLU A 66 -13.32 8.58 15.81
N ALA A 67 -12.21 8.05 15.28
CA ALA A 67 -10.88 8.59 15.49
C ALA A 67 -10.77 10.04 15.00
N GLU A 68 -11.35 10.34 13.83
CA GLU A 68 -11.34 11.68 13.24
C GLU A 68 -12.12 12.70 14.07
N LYS A 69 -13.29 12.32 14.60
CA LYS A 69 -14.05 13.16 15.55
C LYS A 69 -13.29 13.42 16.85
N ASN A 70 -12.57 12.43 17.35
CA ASN A 70 -11.87 12.50 18.63
C ASN A 70 -10.46 13.12 18.51
N LYS A 71 -10.00 13.41 17.29
CA LYS A 71 -8.64 13.88 17.02
C LYS A 71 -8.23 15.12 17.81
N ASN A 72 -9.16 16.02 18.13
CA ASN A 72 -8.86 17.25 18.88
C ASN A 72 -9.23 17.18 20.37
N ASN A 73 -9.73 16.03 20.83
CA ASN A 73 -10.18 15.88 22.21
C ASN A 73 -9.07 15.23 23.05
N PRO A 74 -8.43 15.97 23.98
CA PRO A 74 -7.30 15.48 24.77
C PRO A 74 -7.63 14.27 25.64
N LYS A 75 -8.92 14.00 25.90
CA LYS A 75 -9.37 12.81 26.64
C LYS A 75 -8.99 11.50 25.94
N TYR A 76 -8.87 11.51 24.61
CA TYR A 76 -8.59 10.32 23.80
C TYR A 76 -7.11 10.18 23.42
N TRP A 77 -6.24 11.06 23.94
CA TRP A 77 -4.82 11.04 23.68
C TRP A 77 -4.06 10.66 24.94
N SER A 78 -3.30 9.58 24.86
CA SER A 78 -2.21 9.30 25.78
C SER A 78 -0.92 9.66 25.03
N GLY A 79 -0.19 10.66 25.53
CA GLY A 79 1.00 11.20 24.88
C GLY A 79 1.21 12.68 25.19
N PRO A 80 2.29 13.29 24.66
CA PRO A 80 3.26 12.73 23.70
C PRO A 80 4.20 11.69 24.33
N PHE A 81 4.70 10.77 23.51
CA PHE A 81 5.63 9.72 23.93
C PHE A 81 6.91 9.73 23.09
N ASN A 82 8.01 9.23 23.65
CA ASN A 82 9.14 8.75 22.87
C ASN A 82 8.93 7.26 22.50
N GLY A 83 9.80 6.70 21.65
CA GLY A 83 9.63 5.32 21.15
C GLY A 83 9.64 4.25 22.25
N LYS A 84 10.41 4.42 23.33
CA LYS A 84 10.45 3.47 24.45
C LYS A 84 9.20 3.59 25.31
N ASP A 85 8.81 4.81 25.64
CA ASP A 85 7.65 5.10 26.48
C ASP A 85 6.35 4.66 25.81
N PHE A 86 6.26 4.82 24.48
CA PHE A 86 5.11 4.35 23.70
C PHE A 86 4.95 2.83 23.79
N ILE A 87 6.05 2.08 23.60
CA ILE A 87 6.02 0.61 23.67
C ILE A 87 5.65 0.15 25.08
N GLN A 88 6.18 0.78 26.13
CA GLN A 88 5.83 0.44 27.51
C GLN A 88 4.35 0.72 27.78
N HIS A 89 3.85 1.89 27.37
CA HIS A 89 2.44 2.26 27.52
C HIS A 89 1.48 1.25 26.86
N LEU A 90 1.80 0.78 25.64
CA LEU A 90 1.00 -0.24 24.96
C LEU A 90 0.99 -1.60 25.71
N ARG A 91 2.11 -1.97 26.33
CA ARG A 91 2.19 -3.20 27.14
C ARG A 91 1.33 -3.11 28.38
N ASP A 92 1.41 -1.98 29.10
CA ASP A 92 0.64 -1.76 30.32
C ASP A 92 -0.87 -1.80 30.02
N LEU A 93 -1.31 -1.22 28.89
CA LEU A 93 -2.69 -1.30 28.42
C LEU A 93 -3.13 -2.74 28.14
N SER A 94 -2.28 -3.55 27.50
CA SER A 94 -2.59 -4.95 27.19
C SER A 94 -2.74 -5.82 28.44
N GLN A 95 -2.04 -5.48 29.52
CA GLN A 95 -2.12 -6.20 30.80
C GLN A 95 -3.32 -5.78 31.65
N SER A 96 -3.77 -4.52 31.53
CA SER A 96 -4.96 -4.01 32.24
C SER A 96 -6.30 -4.49 31.66
N ALA A 97 -6.26 -5.12 30.48
CA ALA A 97 -7.44 -5.63 29.77
C ALA A 97 -7.68 -7.14 29.97
N GLN A 98 -6.90 -7.80 30.83
CA GLN A 98 -7.09 -9.18 31.31
C GLN A 98 -7.55 -9.18 32.76
#